data_AF-A0A1Q6T4C2-F1
#
_entry.id   AF-A0A1Q6T4C2-F1
#
_cell.length_a   1.000
_cell.length_b   1.000
_cell.length_c   1.000
_cell.angle_alpha   90.00
_cell.angle_beta   90.00
_cell.angle_gamma   90.00
#
_symmetry.space_group_name_H-M   'P 1'
#
loop_
_entity.id
_entity.type
_entity.pdbx_description
1 polymer ?
#
loop_
_entity_poly.entity_id
_entity_poly.type
_entity_poly.pdbx_seq_one_letter_code
_entity_poly.pdbx_strand_id
1 'polypeptide(L)'
;MSLQKDDFDAKAGVKSFNYNPFMKGNVDFSQFCKELCAHCGVGCSTGIEALIDEAMHKGVGEIYTETLAVMAELQLKGIEVCLLSNALPNLFDTAKGLAADDKIFVSYELGLLKPDAEIYKQVLRLLKAKPEEVVFIDDKLKNVEAAKSIGINGIVFNKDTIAEDVRRFVNC
;
A
#
# COMPACT_ATOMS: atom_id res chain seq x y z
N MET A 1 12.99 21.43 -26.84
CA MET A 1 14.28 21.11 -26.18
C MET A 1 14.41 19.60 -26.24
N SER A 2 15.47 19.08 -26.86
CA SER A 2 15.62 17.65 -27.18
C SER A 2 16.08 16.88 -25.94
N LEU A 3 15.33 15.84 -25.55
CA LEU A 3 15.66 14.98 -24.41
C LEU A 3 17.01 14.28 -24.62
N GLN A 4 17.84 14.22 -23.57
CA GLN A 4 19.14 13.56 -23.59
C GLN A 4 19.09 12.20 -22.88
N LYS A 5 20.08 11.36 -23.18
CA LYS A 5 20.13 9.94 -22.79
C LYS A 5 20.20 9.70 -21.28
N ASP A 6 20.53 10.72 -20.50
CA ASP A 6 20.67 10.68 -19.03
C ASP A 6 19.33 10.90 -18.28
N ASP A 7 18.22 11.07 -18.99
CA ASP A 7 16.88 11.23 -18.40
C ASP A 7 16.14 9.90 -18.15
N PHE A 8 16.77 8.76 -18.44
CA PHE A 8 16.20 7.42 -18.30
C PHE A 8 17.09 6.51 -17.44
N ASP A 9 16.50 5.84 -16.44
CA ASP A 9 17.17 4.72 -15.75
C ASP A 9 17.24 3.51 -16.69
N ALA A 10 18.12 2.54 -16.40
CA ALA A 10 18.45 1.35 -17.19
C ALA A 10 17.25 0.45 -17.57
N LYS A 11 16.03 0.79 -17.14
CA LYS A 11 14.74 0.17 -17.48
C LYS A 11 13.78 1.07 -18.29
N ALA A 12 14.28 2.16 -18.90
CA ALA A 12 13.50 3.09 -19.73
C ALA A 12 12.35 3.84 -19.02
N GLY A 13 12.44 4.02 -17.70
CA GLY A 13 11.51 4.84 -16.92
C GLY A 13 12.07 6.24 -16.65
N VAL A 14 11.18 7.24 -16.59
CA VAL A 14 11.45 8.59 -16.07
C VAL A 14 12.14 8.47 -14.70
N LYS A 15 13.08 9.38 -14.38
CA LYS A 15 13.66 9.56 -13.03
C LYS A 15 12.59 9.27 -11.96
N SER A 16 12.90 8.51 -10.91
CA SER A 16 11.88 8.08 -9.94
C SER A 16 11.14 9.28 -9.32
N PHE A 17 9.82 9.38 -9.52
CA PHE A 17 8.99 10.38 -8.84
C PHE A 17 8.79 10.01 -7.37
N ASN A 18 8.86 10.99 -6.46
CA ASN A 18 8.69 10.74 -5.03
C ASN A 18 7.23 10.90 -4.61
N TYR A 19 6.51 9.79 -4.47
CA TYR A 19 5.12 9.76 -4.03
C TYR A 19 4.94 9.98 -2.51
N ASN A 20 6.01 9.98 -1.71
CA ASN A 20 5.91 9.95 -0.25
C ASN A 20 5.15 11.12 0.36
N PRO A 21 5.30 12.38 -0.08
CA PRO A 21 4.51 13.49 0.48
C PRO A 21 3.01 13.26 0.31
N PHE A 22 2.58 12.77 -0.85
CA PHE A 22 1.17 12.49 -1.14
C PHE A 22 0.67 11.26 -0.36
N MET A 23 1.46 10.17 -0.32
CA MET A 23 1.13 8.99 0.48
C MET A 23 1.17 9.23 2.00
N LYS A 24 1.77 10.33 2.47
CA LYS A 24 1.74 10.77 3.88
C LYS A 24 0.64 11.81 4.16
N GLY A 25 -0.12 12.22 3.15
CA GLY A 25 -1.14 13.27 3.29
C GLY A 25 -0.56 14.70 3.46
N ASN A 26 0.73 14.89 3.16
CA ASN A 26 1.39 16.20 3.30
C ASN A 26 1.06 17.16 2.14
N VAL A 27 0.61 16.63 1.00
CA VAL A 27 0.17 17.40 -0.17
C VAL A 27 -1.16 16.84 -0.64
N ASP A 28 -2.03 17.70 -1.20
CA ASP A 28 -3.28 17.28 -1.82
C ASP A 28 -3.07 16.77 -3.26
N PHE A 29 -4.13 16.25 -3.86
CA PHE A 29 -4.06 15.68 -5.21
C PHE A 29 -3.72 16.71 -6.30
N SER A 30 -4.19 17.96 -6.15
CA SER A 30 -3.89 19.02 -7.12
C SER A 30 -2.41 19.38 -7.10
N GLN A 31 -1.83 19.52 -5.91
CA GLN A 31 -0.41 19.77 -5.74
C GLN A 31 0.44 18.59 -6.24
N PHE A 32 0.04 17.36 -5.90
CA PHE A 32 0.67 16.15 -6.43
C PHE A 32 0.68 16.14 -7.97
N CYS A 33 -0.44 16.45 -8.62
CA CYS A 33 -0.53 16.49 -10.08
C CYS A 33 0.41 17.56 -10.68
N LYS A 34 0.50 18.73 -10.07
CA LYS A 34 1.44 19.80 -10.52
C LYS A 34 2.89 19.35 -10.45
N GLU A 35 3.26 18.70 -9.34
CA GLU A 35 4.61 18.17 -9.14
C GLU A 35 4.93 17.06 -10.15
N LEU A 36 3.97 16.15 -10.39
CA LEU A 36 4.12 15.08 -11.37
C LEU A 36 4.29 15.63 -12.79
N CYS A 37 3.47 16.60 -13.19
CA CYS A 37 3.59 17.25 -14.49
C CYS A 37 4.94 17.95 -14.66
N ALA A 38 5.37 18.71 -13.66
CA ALA A 38 6.67 19.38 -13.68
C ALA A 38 7.82 18.37 -13.80
N HIS A 39 7.76 17.27 -13.05
CA HIS A 39 8.74 16.19 -13.10
C HIS A 39 8.80 15.50 -14.47
N CYS A 40 7.66 15.30 -15.11
CA CYS A 40 7.56 14.73 -16.46
C CYS A 40 7.89 15.74 -17.58
N GLY A 41 8.13 17.00 -17.26
CA GLY A 41 8.34 18.06 -18.25
C GLY A 41 7.12 18.36 -19.12
N VAL A 42 5.91 18.07 -18.62
CA VAL A 42 4.64 18.33 -19.31
C VAL A 42 3.92 19.53 -18.66
N GLY A 43 3.24 20.34 -19.47
CA GLY A 43 2.45 21.45 -18.95
C GLY A 43 1.18 20.96 -18.23
N CYS A 44 0.85 21.56 -17.09
CA CYS A 44 -0.47 21.37 -16.47
C CYS A 44 -1.53 22.13 -17.27
N SER A 45 -2.35 21.40 -18.01
CA SER A 45 -3.53 21.93 -18.68
C SER A 45 -4.81 21.65 -17.87
N THR A 46 -5.89 22.36 -18.19
CA THR A 46 -7.22 22.04 -17.66
C THR A 46 -7.57 20.57 -17.94
N GLY A 47 -8.00 19.83 -16.91
CA GLY A 47 -8.37 18.42 -17.02
C GLY A 47 -7.24 17.41 -16.78
N ILE A 48 -6.00 17.86 -16.55
CA ILE A 48 -4.88 16.95 -16.32
C ILE A 48 -5.04 16.08 -15.07
N GLU A 49 -5.65 16.61 -14.01
CA GLU A 49 -5.89 15.87 -12.76
C GLU A 49 -6.80 14.66 -13.00
N ALA A 50 -7.85 14.80 -13.81
CA ALA A 50 -8.74 13.70 -14.16
C ALA A 50 -8.04 12.62 -15.02
N LEU A 51 -7.14 13.03 -15.93
CA LEU A 51 -6.36 12.10 -16.73
C LEU A 51 -5.34 11.33 -15.88
N ILE A 52 -4.70 12.01 -14.92
CA ILE A 52 -3.78 11.37 -13.96
C ILE A 52 -4.57 10.39 -13.09
N ASP A 53 -5.72 10.80 -12.59
CA ASP A 53 -6.59 9.96 -11.78
C ASP A 53 -7.03 8.71 -12.53
N GLU A 54 -7.54 8.86 -13.76
CA GLU A 54 -7.92 7.74 -14.62
C GLU A 54 -6.73 6.80 -14.90
N ALA A 55 -5.55 7.35 -15.18
CA ALA A 55 -4.35 6.57 -15.43
C ALA A 55 -3.90 5.79 -14.18
N MET A 56 -4.02 6.38 -12.99
CA MET A 56 -3.71 5.72 -11.72
C MET A 56 -4.70 4.59 -11.42
N HIS A 57 -6.00 4.81 -11.63
CA HIS A 57 -7.02 3.77 -11.48
C HIS A 57 -6.79 2.61 -12.44
N LYS A 58 -6.40 2.88 -13.69
CA LYS A 58 -6.02 1.83 -14.66
C LYS A 58 -4.77 1.03 -14.25
N GLY A 59 -3.92 1.60 -13.39
CA GLY A 59 -2.73 0.94 -12.85
C GLY A 59 -3.01 0.05 -11.63
N VAL A 60 -4.24 0.05 -11.10
CA VAL A 60 -4.63 -0.79 -9.97
C VAL A 60 -4.64 -2.24 -10.43
N GLY A 61 -3.93 -3.09 -9.69
CA GLY A 61 -3.83 -4.52 -9.98
C GLY A 61 -5.13 -5.27 -9.72
N GLU A 62 -5.17 -6.52 -10.17
CA GLU A 62 -6.30 -7.42 -9.93
C GLU A 62 -6.36 -7.89 -8.47
N ILE A 63 -7.57 -8.17 -7.99
CA ILE A 63 -7.78 -8.81 -6.69
C ILE A 63 -7.61 -10.32 -6.87
N TYR A 64 -6.72 -10.92 -6.07
CA TYR A 64 -6.51 -12.36 -6.08
C TYR A 64 -7.62 -13.08 -5.30
N THR A 65 -8.38 -13.94 -5.99
CA THR A 65 -9.49 -14.71 -5.41
C THR A 65 -9.07 -15.61 -4.26
N GLU A 66 -7.86 -16.13 -4.31
CA GLU A 66 -7.24 -16.95 -3.27
C GLU A 66 -7.01 -16.15 -1.99
N THR A 67 -6.66 -14.86 -2.13
CA THR A 67 -6.48 -13.96 -0.99
C THR A 67 -7.83 -13.68 -0.34
N LEU A 68 -8.89 -13.42 -1.13
CA LEU A 68 -10.24 -13.27 -0.60
C LEU A 68 -10.74 -14.53 0.13
N ALA A 69 -10.46 -15.71 -0.42
CA ALA A 69 -10.81 -16.98 0.20
C ALA A 69 -10.11 -17.18 1.56
N VAL A 70 -8.82 -16.84 1.64
CA VAL A 70 -8.06 -16.88 2.91
C VAL A 70 -8.62 -15.88 3.93
N MET A 71 -8.93 -14.65 3.51
CA MET A 71 -9.53 -13.64 4.39
C MET A 71 -10.87 -14.13 4.96
N ALA A 72 -11.72 -14.73 4.12
CA ALA A 72 -12.99 -15.30 4.55
C ALA A 72 -12.80 -16.49 5.52
N GLU A 73 -11.83 -17.36 5.26
CA GLU A 73 -11.47 -18.49 6.15
C GLU A 73 -11.06 -17.97 7.55
N LEU A 74 -10.23 -16.93 7.61
CA LEU A 74 -9.79 -16.31 8.85
C LEU A 74 -10.96 -15.69 9.62
N GLN A 75 -11.83 -14.95 8.94
CA GLN A 75 -13.01 -14.34 9.55
C GLN A 75 -13.97 -15.40 10.14
N LEU A 76 -14.18 -16.53 9.45
CA LEU A 76 -14.99 -17.64 9.96
C LEU A 76 -14.39 -18.30 11.21
N LYS A 77 -13.06 -18.23 11.39
CA LYS A 77 -12.36 -18.67 12.60
C LYS A 77 -12.38 -17.61 13.73
N GLY A 78 -13.03 -16.47 13.52
CA GLY A 78 -13.05 -15.36 14.47
C GLY A 78 -11.76 -14.54 14.49
N ILE A 79 -10.90 -14.68 13.48
CA ILE A 79 -9.68 -13.89 13.34
C ILE A 79 -10.01 -12.60 12.61
N GLU A 80 -9.63 -11.48 13.20
CA GLU A 80 -9.85 -10.17 12.61
C GLU A 80 -8.93 -9.95 11.39
N VAL A 81 -9.51 -9.43 10.31
CA VAL A 81 -8.79 -9.12 9.06
C VAL A 81 -8.81 -7.61 8.84
N CYS A 82 -7.64 -7.04 8.65
CA CYS A 82 -7.41 -5.60 8.46
C CYS A 82 -6.57 -5.34 7.21
N LEU A 83 -6.59 -4.09 6.72
CA LEU A 83 -5.71 -3.62 5.66
C LEU A 83 -4.74 -2.57 6.19
N LEU A 84 -3.47 -2.67 5.81
CA LEU A 84 -2.46 -1.63 6.03
C LEU A 84 -1.75 -1.33 4.72
N SER A 85 -1.96 -0.14 4.15
CA SER A 85 -1.42 0.21 2.83
C SER A 85 -0.68 1.55 2.83
N ASN A 86 0.47 1.57 2.13
CA ASN A 86 1.02 2.83 1.63
C ASN A 86 0.17 3.21 0.41
N ALA A 87 -0.88 3.99 0.63
CA ALA A 87 -1.94 4.23 -0.34
C ALA A 87 -1.84 5.62 -0.96
N LEU A 88 -2.37 5.76 -2.17
CA LEU A 88 -2.63 7.05 -2.79
C LEU A 88 -4.06 7.49 -2.40
N PRO A 89 -4.25 8.69 -1.81
CA PRO A 89 -5.56 9.18 -1.39
C PRO A 89 -6.67 9.07 -2.44
N ASN A 90 -6.35 9.32 -3.71
CA ASN A 90 -7.31 9.30 -4.81
C ASN A 90 -7.78 7.89 -5.22
N LEU A 91 -7.13 6.82 -4.71
CA LEU A 91 -7.47 5.42 -5.00
C LEU A 91 -8.16 4.71 -3.82
N PHE A 92 -8.64 5.45 -2.81
CA PHE A 92 -9.24 4.83 -1.62
C PHE A 92 -10.50 4.02 -1.95
N ASP A 93 -11.24 4.39 -2.99
CA ASP A 93 -12.41 3.67 -3.47
C ASP A 93 -12.10 2.23 -3.90
N THR A 94 -10.87 1.95 -4.35
CA THR A 94 -10.44 0.61 -4.76
C THR A 94 -10.25 -0.35 -3.58
N ALA A 95 -10.16 0.17 -2.35
CA ALA A 95 -10.07 -0.62 -1.13
C ALA A 95 -11.43 -0.95 -0.51
N LYS A 96 -12.51 -0.29 -0.97
CA LYS A 96 -13.85 -0.45 -0.40
C LYS A 96 -14.35 -1.89 -0.54
N GLY A 97 -14.89 -2.43 0.54
CA GLY A 97 -15.44 -3.78 0.58
C GLY A 97 -14.39 -4.89 0.73
N LEU A 98 -13.09 -4.58 0.74
CA LEU A 98 -12.05 -5.57 1.03
C LEU A 98 -11.92 -5.85 2.54
N ALA A 99 -12.19 -4.86 3.38
CA ALA A 99 -12.29 -4.98 4.83
C ALA A 99 -13.36 -4.02 5.35
N ALA A 100 -13.70 -4.12 6.64
CA ALA A 100 -14.54 -3.11 7.30
C ALA A 100 -13.81 -1.76 7.32
N ASP A 101 -14.54 -0.65 7.14
CA ASP A 101 -13.94 0.69 6.99
C ASP A 101 -13.06 1.08 8.18
N ASP A 102 -13.43 0.69 9.41
CA ASP A 102 -12.65 0.94 10.63
C ASP A 102 -11.41 0.03 10.78
N LYS A 103 -11.22 -0.90 9.85
CA LYS A 103 -10.10 -1.84 9.75
C LYS A 103 -9.20 -1.57 8.53
N ILE A 104 -9.43 -0.45 7.83
CA ILE A 104 -8.58 0.00 6.73
C ILE A 104 -7.66 1.10 7.25
N PHE A 105 -6.37 0.80 7.34
CA PHE A 105 -5.33 1.73 7.75
C PHE A 105 -4.53 2.18 6.53
N VAL A 106 -4.62 3.46 6.20
CA VAL A 106 -3.93 4.05 5.05
C VAL A 106 -2.89 5.06 5.49
N SER A 107 -1.73 5.02 4.85
CA SER A 107 -0.57 5.84 5.21
C SER A 107 -0.85 7.35 5.29
N TYR A 108 -1.72 7.86 4.43
CA TYR A 108 -2.00 9.30 4.35
C TYR A 108 -2.86 9.81 5.50
N GLU A 109 -3.66 8.94 6.14
CA GLU A 109 -4.41 9.28 7.37
C GLU A 109 -3.51 9.15 8.60
N LEU A 110 -2.57 8.20 8.57
CA LEU A 110 -1.62 8.00 9.66
C LEU A 110 -0.43 8.97 9.63
N GLY A 111 -0.14 9.59 8.49
CA GLY A 111 1.06 10.41 8.27
C GLY A 111 2.37 9.62 8.22
N LEU A 112 2.29 8.29 8.13
CA LEU A 112 3.41 7.35 8.25
C LEU A 112 3.45 6.40 7.05
N LEU A 113 4.63 5.84 6.75
CA LEU A 113 4.81 4.88 5.65
C LEU A 113 5.51 3.63 6.13
N LYS A 114 5.08 2.47 5.64
CA LYS A 114 5.94 1.28 5.63
C LYS A 114 7.21 1.57 4.81
N PRO A 115 8.41 1.12 5.22
CA PRO A 115 8.70 0.20 6.33
C PRO A 115 9.07 0.90 7.65
N ASP A 116 8.66 2.14 7.90
CA ASP A 116 8.91 2.80 9.19
C ASP A 116 8.21 2.03 10.32
N ALA A 117 8.96 1.64 11.35
CA ALA A 117 8.45 0.88 12.48
C ALA A 117 7.24 1.57 13.17
N GLU A 118 7.16 2.90 13.11
CA GLU A 118 6.09 3.64 13.79
C GLU A 118 4.70 3.36 13.19
N ILE A 119 4.59 3.07 11.89
CA ILE A 119 3.27 2.78 11.28
C ILE A 119 2.66 1.50 11.88
N TYR A 120 3.49 0.48 12.09
CA TYR A 120 3.07 -0.79 12.66
C TYR A 120 2.71 -0.62 14.14
N LYS A 121 3.50 0.15 14.89
CA LYS A 121 3.18 0.47 16.30
C LYS A 121 1.87 1.24 16.42
N GLN A 122 1.60 2.18 15.51
CA GLN A 122 0.34 2.91 15.49
C GLN A 122 -0.85 1.98 15.22
N VAL A 123 -0.72 1.09 14.23
CA VAL A 123 -1.77 0.10 13.91
C VAL A 123 -2.01 -0.83 15.09
N LEU A 124 -0.97 -1.36 15.75
CA LEU A 124 -1.12 -2.17 16.96
C LEU A 124 -1.87 -1.44 18.08
N ARG A 125 -1.59 -0.14 18.30
CA ARG A 125 -2.32 0.68 19.28
C ARG A 125 -3.80 0.85 18.93
N LEU A 126 -4.11 1.04 17.65
CA LEU A 126 -5.50 1.18 17.16
C LEU A 126 -6.26 -0.15 17.29
N LEU A 127 -5.59 -1.27 16.97
CA LEU A 127 -6.14 -2.62 17.12
C LEU A 127 -6.20 -3.09 18.59
N LYS A 128 -5.47 -2.44 19.49
CA LYS A 128 -5.25 -2.87 20.88
C LYS A 128 -4.69 -4.30 20.96
N ALA A 129 -3.87 -4.67 19.99
CA ALA A 129 -3.25 -5.99 19.87
C ALA A 129 -1.78 -5.95 20.29
N LYS A 130 -1.27 -7.07 20.80
CA LYS A 130 0.17 -7.27 20.99
C LYS A 130 0.83 -7.68 19.67
N PRO A 131 2.13 -7.39 19.46
CA PRO A 131 2.82 -7.79 18.25
C PRO A 131 2.68 -9.29 17.91
N GLU A 132 2.81 -10.16 18.92
CA GLU A 132 2.75 -11.61 18.77
C GLU A 132 1.35 -12.14 18.40
N GLU A 133 0.30 -11.34 18.58
CA GLU A 133 -1.09 -11.67 18.22
C GLU A 133 -1.42 -11.31 16.77
N VAL A 134 -0.48 -10.67 16.05
CA VAL A 134 -0.68 -10.17 14.69
C VAL A 134 0.20 -10.92 13.70
N VAL A 135 -0.37 -11.23 12.53
CA VAL A 135 0.36 -11.67 11.34
C VAL A 135 0.24 -10.58 10.26
N PHE A 136 1.38 -10.03 9.85
CA PHE A 136 1.48 -9.04 8.78
C PHE A 136 1.91 -9.70 7.46
N ILE A 137 1.19 -9.40 6.39
CA ILE A 137 1.38 -9.99 5.06
C ILE A 137 1.58 -8.86 4.06
N ASP A 138 2.70 -8.87 3.33
CA ASP A 138 3.05 -7.82 2.37
C ASP A 138 3.97 -8.37 1.27
N ASP A 139 3.87 -7.85 0.05
CA ASP A 139 4.69 -8.29 -1.09
C ASP A 139 6.15 -7.84 -0.96
N LYS A 140 6.43 -6.79 -0.19
CA LYS A 140 7.78 -6.24 -0.05
C LYS A 140 8.45 -6.80 1.19
N LEU A 141 9.50 -7.59 0.97
CA LEU A 141 10.34 -8.14 2.04
C LEU A 141 10.73 -7.10 3.11
N LYS A 142 11.13 -5.89 2.70
CA LYS A 142 11.50 -4.81 3.63
C LYS A 142 10.37 -4.40 4.59
N ASN A 143 9.11 -4.45 4.15
CA ASN A 143 7.96 -4.12 4.97
C ASN A 143 7.71 -5.26 5.98
N VAL A 144 7.84 -6.51 5.54
CA VAL A 144 7.70 -7.68 6.39
C VAL A 144 8.78 -7.72 7.47
N GLU A 145 10.03 -7.47 7.10
CA GLU A 145 11.15 -7.46 8.05
C GLU A 145 11.05 -6.30 9.06
N ALA A 146 10.52 -5.14 8.65
CA ALA A 146 10.25 -4.05 9.58
C ALA A 146 9.16 -4.41 10.60
N ALA A 147 8.08 -5.09 10.18
CA ALA A 147 7.07 -5.59 11.10
C ALA A 147 7.66 -6.62 12.09
N LYS A 148 8.45 -7.58 11.58
CA LYS A 148 9.15 -8.57 12.41
C LYS A 148 10.10 -7.94 13.42
N SER A 149 10.78 -6.86 13.05
CA SER A 149 11.72 -6.17 13.94
C SER A 149 11.09 -5.63 15.24
N ILE A 150 9.76 -5.48 15.27
CA ILE A 150 9.00 -5.07 16.44
C ILE A 150 8.16 -6.20 17.06
N GLY A 151 8.38 -7.45 16.64
CA GLY A 151 7.73 -8.64 17.20
C GLY A 151 6.46 -9.11 16.49
N ILE A 152 6.07 -8.50 15.36
CA ILE A 152 4.93 -8.96 14.56
C ILE A 152 5.32 -10.18 13.73
N ASN A 153 4.46 -11.20 13.67
CA ASN A 153 4.68 -12.33 12.77
C ASN A 153 4.57 -11.85 11.31
N GLY A 154 5.48 -12.27 10.43
CA GLY A 154 5.56 -11.70 9.07
C GLY A 154 5.62 -12.75 7.97
N ILE A 155 4.75 -12.61 6.96
CA ILE A 155 4.72 -13.44 5.74
C ILE A 155 4.98 -12.54 4.53
N VAL A 156 5.94 -12.93 3.68
CA VAL A 156 6.11 -12.30 2.37
C VAL A 156 5.06 -12.88 1.43
N PHE A 157 4.20 -12.02 0.89
CA PHE A 157 3.10 -12.44 0.04
C PHE A 157 3.60 -13.15 -1.22
N ASN A 158 3.04 -14.33 -1.48
CA ASN A 158 3.12 -15.02 -2.75
C ASN A 158 1.74 -15.63 -3.05
N LYS A 159 1.15 -15.26 -4.19
CA LYS A 159 -0.18 -15.70 -4.59
C LYS A 159 -0.33 -17.24 -4.62
N ASP A 160 0.75 -17.95 -4.93
CA ASP A 160 0.72 -19.41 -5.12
C ASP A 160 0.81 -20.17 -3.78
N THR A 161 1.31 -19.54 -2.71
CA THR A 161 1.56 -20.20 -1.41
C THR A 161 0.79 -19.58 -0.24
N ILE A 162 0.12 -18.44 -0.43
CA ILE A 162 -0.46 -17.64 0.66
C ILE A 162 -1.41 -18.45 1.55
N ALA A 163 -2.23 -19.33 0.97
CA ALA A 163 -3.17 -20.14 1.75
C ALA A 163 -2.45 -21.13 2.67
N GLU A 164 -1.38 -21.76 2.20
CA GLU A 164 -0.58 -22.68 3.01
C GLU A 164 0.22 -21.93 4.08
N ASP A 165 0.83 -20.81 3.69
CA ASP A 165 1.65 -20.00 4.60
C ASP A 165 0.81 -19.46 5.75
N VAL A 166 -0.38 -18.93 5.49
CA VAL A 166 -1.30 -18.48 6.55
C VAL A 166 -1.72 -19.63 7.45
N ARG A 167 -2.11 -20.78 6.89
CA ARG A 167 -2.54 -21.96 7.68
C ARG A 167 -1.48 -22.48 8.63
N ARG A 168 -0.19 -22.35 8.30
CA ARG A 168 0.92 -22.69 9.20
C ARG A 168 0.99 -21.81 10.45
N PHE A 169 0.45 -20.59 10.39
CA PHE A 169 0.39 -19.69 11.54
C PHE A 169 -0.88 -19.85 12.37
N VAL A 170 -2.03 -20.13 11.74
CA VAL A 170 -3.34 -20.13 12.42
C VAL A 170 -3.86 -21.51 12.85
N ASN A 171 -3.23 -22.61 12.43
CA ASN A 171 -3.62 -23.98 12.83
C ASN A 171 -2.62 -24.64 13.82
N CYS A 172 -1.76 -23.85 14.46
CA CYS A 172 -0.94 -24.29 15.59
C CYS A 172 -1.66 -24.09 16.93
#